data_AF-A0A955VGB4-F1
#
_entry.id   AF-A0A955VGB4-F1
#
_cell.length_a   1.000
_cell.length_b   1.000
_cell.length_c   1.000
_cell.angle_alpha   90.00
_cell.angle_beta   90.00
_cell.angle_gamma   90.00
#
_symmetry.space_group_name_H-M   'P 1'
#
loop_
_entity.id
_entity.type
_entity.pdbx_description
1 polymer ?
#
loop_
_entity_poly.entity_id
_entity_poly.type
_entity_poly.pdbx_seq_one_letter_code
_entity_poly.pdbx_strand_id
1 'polypeptide(L)'
;DRYEASPHGRSVREELVAIVEADVSVFREEEDFIKVLVREALSFRGETYGVIVQGLAPFLDAVQQILAGGQRTGAVRTDRPLWQLALLFVGNLSLLYTQYWGSAGAWPTLEELPELAASAFLDGASRPNTPD
;
A
#
# COMPACT_ATOMS: atom_id res chain seq x y z
N ASP A 1 16.49 7.23 2.99
CA ASP A 1 15.33 7.28 3.90
C ASP A 1 14.13 8.00 3.32
N ARG A 2 13.36 7.34 2.43
CA ARG A 2 12.05 7.83 1.95
C ARG A 2 10.86 7.11 2.59
N TYR A 3 11.13 6.00 3.25
CA TYR A 3 10.14 5.15 3.92
C TYR A 3 10.34 5.13 5.45
N GLU A 4 11.09 6.08 6.00
CA GLU A 4 11.20 6.22 7.46
C GLU A 4 9.85 6.61 8.05
N ALA A 5 9.44 5.88 9.10
CA ALA A 5 8.22 6.17 9.83
C ALA A 5 8.28 7.60 10.42
N SER A 6 7.21 8.36 10.19
CA SER A 6 7.09 9.74 10.67
C SER A 6 6.90 9.82 12.21
N PRO A 7 7.20 10.98 12.82
CA PRO A 7 7.29 11.11 14.27
C PRO A 7 5.93 10.95 14.97
N HIS A 8 6.01 10.54 16.24
CA HIS A 8 4.90 10.23 17.15
C HIS A 8 3.72 11.21 17.06
N GLY A 9 2.51 10.68 16.82
CA GLY A 9 1.25 11.43 16.91
C GLY A 9 0.25 11.20 15.76
N ARG A 10 0.67 10.56 14.66
CA ARG A 10 -0.24 10.18 13.57
C ARG A 10 -0.99 8.90 13.88
N SER A 11 -2.22 8.82 13.42
CA SER A 11 -3.01 7.60 13.35
C SER A 11 -2.44 6.65 12.30
N VAL A 12 -2.74 5.36 12.43
CA VAL A 12 -2.35 4.33 11.44
C VAL A 12 -2.83 4.70 10.04
N ARG A 13 -4.04 5.28 9.92
CA ARG A 13 -4.57 5.74 8.65
C ARG A 13 -3.68 6.80 8.02
N GLU A 14 -3.32 7.84 8.78
CA GLU A 14 -2.46 8.92 8.29
C GLU A 14 -1.07 8.41 7.89
N GLU A 15 -0.52 7.41 8.60
CA GLU A 15 0.75 6.78 8.23
C GLU A 15 0.62 5.95 6.94
N LEU A 16 -0.47 5.18 6.78
CA LEU A 16 -0.73 4.42 5.55
C LEU A 16 -1.02 5.33 4.35
N VAL A 17 -1.70 6.45 4.54
CA VAL A 17 -1.90 7.47 3.50
C VAL A 17 -0.55 8.05 3.10
N ALA A 18 0.26 8.49 4.07
CA ALA A 18 1.55 9.14 3.79
C ALA A 18 2.53 8.21 3.05
N ILE A 19 2.57 6.92 3.38
CA ILE A 19 3.46 5.98 2.68
C ILE A 19 2.99 5.72 1.24
N VAL A 20 1.68 5.73 0.98
CA VAL A 20 1.15 5.60 -0.39
C VAL A 20 1.34 6.90 -1.17
N GLU A 21 1.20 8.07 -0.56
CA GLU A 21 1.55 9.34 -1.21
C GLU A 21 3.01 9.37 -1.65
N ALA A 22 3.92 8.89 -0.79
CA ALA A 22 5.34 8.76 -1.13
C ALA A 22 5.56 7.79 -2.30
N ASP A 23 4.84 6.67 -2.34
CA ASP A 23 4.91 5.71 -3.45
C ASP A 23 4.34 6.29 -4.75
N VAL A 24 3.20 6.99 -4.69
CA VAL A 24 2.60 7.72 -5.83
C VAL A 24 3.53 8.82 -6.35
N SER A 25 4.30 9.48 -5.48
CA SER A 25 5.31 10.44 -5.93
C SER A 25 6.36 9.77 -6.82
N VAL A 26 6.88 8.60 -6.40
CA VAL A 26 7.83 7.82 -7.22
C VAL A 26 7.16 7.33 -8.49
N PHE A 27 5.89 6.93 -8.40
CA PHE A 27 5.10 6.52 -9.54
C PHE A 27 4.97 7.58 -10.63
N ARG A 28 4.77 8.85 -10.25
CA ARG A 28 4.73 9.95 -11.21
C ARG A 28 6.08 10.18 -11.90
N GLU A 29 7.18 9.90 -11.21
CA GLU A 29 8.54 10.07 -11.75
C GLU A 29 8.94 8.90 -12.67
N GLU A 30 8.52 7.68 -12.33
CA GLU A 30 9.04 6.42 -12.92
C GLU A 30 7.92 5.53 -13.50
N GLU A 31 6.83 6.12 -13.98
CA GLU A 31 5.58 5.40 -14.32
C GLU A 31 5.80 4.20 -15.25
N ASP A 32 6.60 4.36 -16.31
CA ASP A 32 6.86 3.29 -17.28
C ASP A 32 7.63 2.12 -16.67
N PHE A 33 8.56 2.40 -15.76
CA PHE A 33 9.27 1.36 -15.01
C PHE A 33 8.31 0.63 -14.08
N ILE A 34 7.45 1.36 -13.35
CA ILE A 34 6.50 0.75 -12.42
C ILE A 34 5.46 -0.11 -13.15
N LYS A 35 4.98 0.30 -14.33
CA LYS A 35 4.11 -0.53 -15.19
C LYS A 35 4.73 -1.89 -15.49
N VAL A 36 6.02 -1.89 -15.86
CA VAL A 36 6.74 -3.14 -16.13
C VAL A 36 6.89 -3.95 -14.85
N LEU A 37 7.30 -3.32 -13.74
CA LEU A 37 7.47 -3.99 -12.45
C LEU A 37 6.18 -4.70 -12.01
N VAL A 38 5.05 -3.99 -11.99
CA VAL A 38 3.75 -4.56 -11.59
C VAL A 38 3.31 -5.65 -12.56
N ARG A 39 3.48 -5.47 -13.87
CA ARG A 39 3.17 -6.51 -14.85
C ARG A 39 3.98 -7.77 -14.63
N GLU A 40 5.29 -7.66 -14.42
CA GLU A 40 6.17 -8.82 -14.18
C GLU A 40 5.85 -9.49 -12.84
N ALA A 41 5.54 -8.70 -11.80
CA ALA A 41 5.14 -9.21 -10.49
C ALA A 41 3.84 -10.04 -10.57
N LEU A 42 2.84 -9.56 -11.32
CA LEU A 42 1.53 -10.22 -11.48
C LEU A 42 1.55 -11.38 -12.49
N SER A 43 2.48 -11.38 -13.45
CA SER A 43 2.59 -12.45 -14.45
C SER A 43 3.32 -13.70 -13.94
N PHE A 44 3.84 -13.66 -12.72
CA PHE A 44 4.62 -14.71 -12.04
C PHE A 44 5.61 -15.46 -12.95
N ARG A 45 6.89 -15.08 -12.85
CA ARG A 45 8.00 -15.82 -13.47
C ARG A 45 9.00 -16.18 -12.39
N GLY A 46 9.22 -17.48 -12.17
CA GLY A 46 10.09 -17.96 -11.08
C GLY A 46 11.51 -17.37 -11.11
N GLU A 47 12.03 -17.06 -12.30
CA GLU A 47 13.36 -16.50 -12.52
C GLU A 47 13.50 -15.04 -12.05
N THR A 48 12.45 -14.23 -12.19
CA THR A 48 12.49 -12.79 -11.89
C THR A 48 11.81 -12.44 -10.56
N TYR A 49 10.93 -13.30 -10.06
CA TYR A 49 10.13 -13.04 -8.86
C TYR A 49 10.99 -12.80 -7.61
N GLY A 50 12.10 -13.55 -7.46
CA GLY A 50 13.02 -13.35 -6.34
C GLY A 50 13.63 -11.94 -6.30
N VAL A 51 13.99 -11.39 -7.45
CA VAL A 51 14.55 -10.03 -7.58
C VAL A 51 13.49 -8.98 -7.26
N ILE A 52 12.26 -9.17 -7.75
CA ILE A 52 11.12 -8.28 -7.48
C ILE A 52 10.83 -8.21 -5.97
N VAL A 53 10.77 -9.36 -5.31
CA VAL A 53 10.50 -9.43 -3.86
C VAL A 53 11.63 -8.77 -3.06
N GLN A 54 12.89 -8.96 -3.45
CA GLN A 54 14.03 -8.28 -2.80
C GLN A 54 13.95 -6.76 -2.93
N GLY A 55 13.58 -6.26 -4.13
CA GLY A 55 13.39 -4.82 -4.36
C GLY A 55 12.22 -4.24 -3.58
N LEU A 56 11.15 -5.03 -3.38
CA LEU A 56 9.95 -4.62 -2.65
C LEU A 56 10.11 -4.68 -1.12
N ALA A 57 11.11 -5.41 -0.61
CA ALA A 57 11.30 -5.64 0.82
C ALA A 57 11.30 -4.34 1.67
N PRO A 58 12.01 -3.24 1.29
CA PRO A 58 12.00 -2.02 2.10
C PRO A 58 10.59 -1.40 2.27
N PHE A 59 9.76 -1.46 1.21
CA PHE A 59 8.40 -0.96 1.27
C PHE A 59 7.52 -1.85 2.16
N LEU A 60 7.63 -3.17 2.02
CA LEU A 60 6.92 -4.13 2.87
C LEU A 60 7.31 -3.99 4.35
N ASP A 61 8.59 -3.75 4.64
CA ASP A 61 9.06 -3.55 6.01
C ASP A 61 8.50 -2.27 6.61
N ALA A 62 8.47 -1.16 5.86
CA ALA A 62 7.87 0.09 6.30
C ALA A 62 6.36 -0.06 6.58
N VAL A 63 5.62 -0.73 5.69
CA VAL A 63 4.20 -1.04 5.92
C VAL A 63 4.03 -1.91 7.17
N GLN A 64 4.85 -2.95 7.36
CA GLN A 64 4.78 -3.80 8.55
C GLN A 64 5.03 -3.04 9.85
N GLN A 65 5.93 -2.04 9.84
CA GLN A 65 6.20 -1.20 11.01
C GLN A 65 4.97 -0.35 11.39
N ILE A 66 4.32 0.27 10.41
CA ILE A 66 3.07 1.03 10.60
C ILE A 66 1.99 0.12 11.21
N LEU A 67 1.80 -1.07 10.63
CA LEU A 67 0.81 -2.04 11.09
C LEU A 67 1.12 -2.57 12.50
N ALA A 68 2.40 -2.77 12.84
CA ALA A 68 2.83 -3.13 14.18
C ALA A 68 2.50 -2.02 15.20
N GLY A 69 2.68 -0.76 14.81
CA GLY A 69 2.20 0.40 15.55
C GLY A 69 0.70 0.32 15.83
N GLY A 70 -0.09 0.04 14.78
CA GLY A 70 -1.54 -0.11 14.89
C GLY A 70 -2.01 -1.28 15.75
N GLN A 71 -1.31 -2.41 15.75
CA GLN A 71 -1.63 -3.53 16.63
C GLN A 71 -1.42 -3.17 18.11
N ARG A 72 -0.38 -2.38 18.43
CA ARG A 72 -0.11 -1.92 19.80
C ARG A 72 -1.19 -0.96 20.33
N THR A 73 -1.81 -0.19 19.45
CA THR A 73 -2.86 0.79 19.81
C THR A 73 -4.28 0.24 19.67
N GLY A 74 -4.44 -1.00 19.18
CA GLY A 74 -5.75 -1.62 18.92
C GLY A 74 -6.43 -1.13 17.65
N ALA A 75 -5.77 -0.30 16.83
CA ALA A 75 -6.29 0.20 15.56
C ALA A 75 -6.20 -0.84 14.42
N VAL A 76 -5.35 -1.87 14.57
CA VAL A 76 -5.18 -2.95 13.58
C VAL A 76 -5.41 -4.29 14.26
N ARG A 77 -6.09 -5.20 13.54
CA ARG A 77 -6.36 -6.58 13.98
C ARG A 77 -5.08 -7.34 14.36
N THR A 78 -5.17 -8.17 15.39
CA THR A 78 -4.03 -8.93 15.95
C THR A 78 -4.09 -10.44 15.68
N ASP A 79 -5.18 -10.93 15.08
CA ASP A 79 -5.38 -12.36 14.77
C ASP A 79 -4.60 -12.84 13.53
N ARG A 80 -3.86 -11.94 12.87
CA ARG A 80 -3.06 -12.22 11.67
C ARG A 80 -1.64 -11.71 11.84
N PRO A 81 -0.64 -12.43 11.28
CA PRO A 81 0.72 -11.94 11.28
C PRO A 81 0.86 -10.72 10.35
N LEU A 82 1.76 -9.80 10.71
CA LEU A 82 1.96 -8.52 10.02
C LEU A 82 2.28 -8.68 8.53
N TRP A 83 3.07 -9.70 8.17
CA TRP A 83 3.41 -9.95 6.76
C TRP A 83 2.19 -10.28 5.89
N GLN A 84 1.16 -10.94 6.45
CA GLN A 84 -0.10 -11.20 5.71
C GLN A 84 -0.87 -9.90 5.49
N LEU A 85 -0.90 -9.04 6.51
CA LEU A 85 -1.56 -7.75 6.44
C LEU A 85 -0.87 -6.82 5.45
N ALA A 86 0.46 -6.76 5.47
CA ALA A 86 1.25 -5.99 4.51
C ALA A 86 1.06 -6.51 3.08
N LEU A 87 1.08 -7.83 2.87
CA LEU A 87 0.82 -8.43 1.56
C LEU A 87 -0.56 -8.01 0.99
N LEU A 88 -1.60 -8.04 1.82
CA LEU A 88 -2.94 -7.64 1.41
C LEU A 88 -3.02 -6.14 1.08
N PHE A 89 -2.39 -5.30 1.89
CA PHE A 89 -2.33 -3.86 1.63
C PHE A 89 -1.63 -3.55 0.30
N VAL A 90 -0.43 -4.10 0.09
CA VAL A 90 0.34 -3.88 -1.14
C VAL A 90 -0.33 -4.53 -2.35
N GLY A 91 -0.98 -5.67 -2.18
CA GLY A 91 -1.79 -6.31 -3.22
C GLY A 91 -2.95 -5.44 -3.67
N ASN A 92 -3.68 -4.82 -2.72
CA ASN A 92 -4.73 -3.86 -3.03
C ASN A 92 -4.18 -2.64 -3.77
N LEU A 93 -3.06 -2.08 -3.32
CA LEU A 93 -2.42 -0.94 -3.99
C LEU A 93 -2.02 -1.27 -5.44
N SER A 94 -1.43 -2.46 -5.65
CA SER A 94 -1.07 -2.95 -6.99
C SER A 94 -2.28 -3.10 -7.92
N LEU A 95 -3.42 -3.54 -7.38
CA LEU A 95 -4.68 -3.62 -8.12
C LEU A 95 -5.17 -2.22 -8.52
N LEU A 96 -5.12 -1.24 -7.61
CA LEU A 96 -5.55 0.12 -7.89
C LEU A 96 -4.68 0.79 -8.95
N TYR A 97 -3.35 0.58 -8.93
CA TYR A 97 -2.47 1.01 -10.02
C TYR A 97 -2.84 0.39 -11.37
N THR A 98 -3.17 -0.91 -11.36
CA THR A 98 -3.61 -1.60 -12.57
C THR A 98 -4.91 -1.00 -13.13
N GLN A 99 -5.85 -0.62 -12.25
CA GLN A 99 -7.09 0.05 -12.67
C GLN A 99 -6.83 1.47 -13.21
N TYR A 100 -5.97 2.26 -12.55
CA TYR A 100 -5.55 3.57 -13.04
C TYR A 100 -5.00 3.48 -14.47
N TRP A 101 -4.10 2.53 -14.75
CA TRP A 101 -3.58 2.34 -16.11
C TRP A 101 -4.63 1.82 -17.09
N GLY A 102 -5.44 0.83 -16.66
CA GLY A 102 -6.48 0.24 -17.48
C GLY A 102 -7.56 1.23 -17.90
N SER A 103 -7.77 2.28 -17.11
CA SER A 103 -8.71 3.37 -17.38
C SER A 103 -8.07 4.59 -18.06
N ALA A 104 -6.80 4.50 -18.50
CA ALA A 104 -6.03 5.62 -19.04
C ALA A 104 -5.98 6.83 -18.09
N GLY A 105 -5.92 6.56 -16.79
CA GLY A 105 -5.86 7.54 -15.71
C GLY A 105 -7.21 8.08 -15.24
N ALA A 106 -8.32 7.58 -15.78
CA ALA A 106 -9.65 8.08 -15.43
C ALA A 106 -10.17 7.57 -14.07
N TRP A 107 -9.72 6.39 -13.62
CA TRP A 107 -10.21 5.78 -12.38
C TRP A 107 -9.35 4.62 -11.84
N PRO A 108 -9.09 4.57 -10.52
CA PRO A 108 -9.08 5.72 -9.60
C PRO A 108 -7.99 6.72 -10.01
N THR A 109 -8.11 8.00 -9.65
CA THR A 109 -7.04 8.98 -9.92
C THR A 109 -5.86 8.79 -8.97
N LEU A 110 -4.66 9.25 -9.35
CA LEU A 110 -3.48 9.15 -8.47
C LEU A 110 -3.66 9.93 -7.16
N GLU A 111 -4.47 11.00 -7.17
CA GLU A 111 -4.81 11.81 -6.01
C GLU A 111 -5.75 11.06 -5.05
N GLU A 112 -6.62 10.19 -5.56
CA GLU A 112 -7.56 9.39 -4.77
C GLU A 112 -6.92 8.14 -4.16
N LEU A 113 -5.85 7.62 -4.78
CA LEU A 113 -5.22 6.35 -4.41
C LEU A 113 -4.83 6.23 -2.93
N PRO A 114 -4.17 7.22 -2.30
CA PRO A 114 -3.71 7.07 -0.92
C PRO A 114 -4.84 6.83 0.08
N GLU A 115 -5.89 7.66 0.04
CA GLU A 115 -7.03 7.51 0.93
C GLU A 115 -7.85 6.26 0.58
N LEU A 116 -8.02 5.96 -0.71
CA LEU A 116 -8.75 4.77 -1.14
C LEU A 116 -8.07 3.47 -0.66
N ALA A 117 -6.74 3.38 -0.78
CA ALA A 117 -5.98 2.21 -0.33
C ALA A 117 -6.03 2.05 1.20
N ALA A 118 -5.80 3.14 1.95
CA ALA A 118 -5.81 3.11 3.42
C ALA A 118 -7.19 2.79 3.99
N SER A 119 -8.25 3.44 3.48
CA SER A 119 -9.63 3.22 3.93
C SER A 119 -10.13 1.81 3.58
N ALA A 120 -9.97 1.35 2.34
CA ALA A 120 -10.40 0.02 1.93
C ALA A 120 -9.70 -1.08 2.74
N PHE A 121 -8.44 -0.86 3.14
CA PHE A 121 -7.70 -1.81 3.95
C PHE A 121 -8.13 -1.82 5.43
N LEU A 122 -8.25 -0.65 6.06
CA LEU A 122 -8.57 -0.54 7.49
C LEU A 122 -10.05 -0.83 7.77
N ASP A 123 -10.93 -0.31 6.93
CA ASP A 123 -12.38 -0.39 7.13
C ASP A 123 -12.98 -1.65 6.47
N GLY A 124 -12.31 -2.17 5.43
CA GLY A 124 -12.80 -3.29 4.65
C GLY A 124 -14.12 -2.96 3.95
N ALA A 125 -15.06 -3.90 3.97
CA ALA A 125 -16.44 -3.70 3.48
C ALA A 125 -17.40 -3.23 4.59
N SER A 126 -16.86 -2.81 5.74
CA SER A 126 -17.68 -2.31 6.84
C SER A 126 -18.34 -0.97 6.45
N ARG A 127 -19.47 -0.63 7.07
CA ARG A 127 -20.01 0.73 6.94
C ARG A 127 -18.99 1.73 7.48
N PRO A 128 -18.84 2.92 6.86
CA PRO A 128 -18.05 4.01 7.44
C PRO A 128 -18.57 4.29 8.85
N ASN A 129 -17.66 4.47 9.82
CA ASN A 129 -18.02 4.87 11.18
C ASN A 129 -18.71 6.24 11.13
N THR A 130 -20.02 6.22 10.96
CA THR A 130 -20.88 7.38 11.15
C THR A 130 -21.30 7.31 12.61
N PRO A 131 -20.94 8.28 13.46
CA PRO A 131 -21.48 8.30 14.82
C PRO A 131 -23.00 8.40 14.71
N ASP A 132 -23.71 7.47 15.37
CA ASP A 132 -25.16 7.52 15.56
C ASP A 132 -25.58 8.81 16.31
#